data_AF-A0A1Q3QLY2-F1
#
_entry.id   AF-A0A1Q3QLY2-F1
#
_cell.length_a   1.000
_cell.length_b   1.000
_cell.length_c   1.000
_cell.angle_alpha   90.00
_cell.angle_beta   90.00
_cell.angle_gamma   90.00
#
_symmetry.space_group_name_H-M   'P 1'
#
loop_
_entity.id
_entity.type
_entity.pdbx_description
1 polymer ?
#
loop_
_entity_poly.entity_id
_entity_poly.type
_entity_poly.pdbx_seq_one_letter_code
_entity_poly.pdbx_strand_id
1 'polypeptide(L)' 'MIVNNADGEFNHLFRGGSTSLCKQGSELLRAFAEARPTDLSFLQADDLSGHSNSAFVGIEEWDALVQHYASCKRCNV' A
#
# COMPACT_ATOMS: atom_id res chain seq x y z
N MET A 1 15.28 -17.12 4.30
CA MET A 1 14.85 -15.84 3.71
C MET A 1 13.89 -15.21 4.70
N ILE A 2 14.22 -14.02 5.22
CA ILE A 2 13.47 -13.40 6.32
C ILE A 2 12.13 -12.90 5.76
N VAL A 3 11.06 -13.62 6.09
CA VAL A 3 9.68 -13.13 5.94
C VAL A 3 9.50 -12.14 7.08
N ASN A 4 9.47 -10.85 6.78
CA ASN A 4 9.27 -9.83 7.81
C ASN A 4 7.79 -9.86 8.17
N ASN A 5 7.46 -10.20 9.41
CA ASN A 5 6.11 -10.31 9.99
C ASN A 5 5.28 -9.00 10.02
N ALA A 6 5.51 -8.06 9.10
CA ALA A 6 4.64 -6.89 8.87
C ALA A 6 3.50 -7.19 7.88
N ASP A 7 3.58 -8.32 7.16
CA ASP A 7 2.63 -8.70 6.09
C ASP A 7 1.24 -9.16 6.59
N GLY A 8 1.09 -9.45 7.89
CA GLY A 8 -0.17 -10.02 8.43
C GLY A 8 -1.34 -9.03 8.47
N GLU A 9 -1.06 -7.78 8.84
CA GLU A 9 -2.10 -6.75 9.03
C GLU A 9 -2.66 -6.26 7.71
N PHE A 10 -1.79 -6.09 6.71
CA PHE A 10 -2.14 -5.61 5.38
C PHE A 10 -2.50 -6.72 4.39
N ASN A 11 -2.48 -7.98 4.82
CA ASN A 11 -2.75 -9.13 3.95
C ASN A 11 -4.14 -9.05 3.28
N HIS A 12 -5.09 -8.37 3.93
CA HIS A 12 -6.43 -8.13 3.38
C HIS A 12 -6.40 -7.25 2.11
N LEU A 13 -5.43 -6.34 1.99
CA LEU A 13 -5.22 -5.48 0.82
C LEU A 13 -4.63 -6.23 -0.38
N PHE A 14 -4.13 -7.45 -0.19
CA PHE A 14 -3.51 -8.25 -1.26
C PHE A 14 -4.21 -9.61 -1.43
N ARG A 15 -5.36 -9.80 -0.78
CA ARG A 15 -6.10 -11.05 -0.74
C ARG A 15 -6.84 -11.29 -2.06
N GLY A 16 -6.09 -11.64 -3.11
CA GLY A 16 -6.66 -12.01 -4.42
C GLY A 16 -5.81 -11.67 -5.65
N GLY A 17 -4.71 -10.92 -5.50
CA GLY A 17 -3.84 -10.52 -6.62
C GLY A 17 -2.37 -10.77 -6.31
N SER A 18 -1.58 -11.06 -7.35
CA SER A 18 -0.13 -11.32 -7.32
C SER A 18 0.74 -10.15 -6.83
N THR A 19 0.13 -9.08 -6.34
CA THR A 19 0.80 -7.87 -5.90
C THR A 19 1.43 -8.05 -4.52
N SER A 20 2.75 -7.99 -4.47
CA SER A 20 3.54 -8.05 -3.24
C SER A 20 4.27 -6.73 -3.04
N LEU A 21 4.08 -6.06 -1.90
CA LEU A 21 4.85 -4.86 -1.60
C LEU A 21 6.32 -5.21 -1.36
N CYS A 22 7.23 -4.46 -1.97
CA CYS A 22 8.62 -4.49 -1.54
C CYS A 22 8.77 -3.80 -0.17
N LYS A 23 9.90 -4.03 0.52
CA LYS A 23 10.17 -3.48 1.86
C LYS A 23 9.82 -1.98 1.99
N GLN A 24 10.21 -1.16 1.00
CA GLN A 24 9.94 0.27 1.02
C GLN A 24 8.43 0.57 0.85
N GLY A 25 7.72 -0.18 0.02
CA GLY A 25 6.27 -0.09 -0.09
C GLY A 25 5.56 -0.46 1.21
N SER A 26 6.03 -1.49 1.91
CA SER A 26 5.51 -1.87 3.23
C SER A 26 5.76 -0.79 4.28
N GLU A 27 6.92 -0.13 4.26
CA GLU A 27 7.23 0.98 5.17
C GLU A 27 6.35 2.21 4.90
N LEU A 28 6.08 2.52 3.63
CA LEU A 28 5.17 3.60 3.24
C LEU A 28 3.71 3.30 3.61
N LEU A 29 3.25 2.07 3.39
CA LEU A 29 1.92 1.65 3.79
C LEU A 29 1.75 1.68 5.32
N ARG A 30 2.78 1.29 6.07
CA ARG A 30 2.78 1.40 7.52
C ARG A 30 2.73 2.86 7.98
N ALA A 31 3.52 3.75 7.36
CA ALA A 31 3.47 5.18 7.68
C ALA A 31 2.06 5.77 7.42
N PHE A 32 1.42 5.38 6.31
CA PHE A 32 0.03 5.75 6.03
C PHE A 32 -0.94 5.18 7.07
N ALA A 33 -0.79 3.92 7.46
CA ALA A 33 -1.60 3.28 8.51
C ALA A 33 -1.46 3.97 9.87
N GLU A 34 -0.25 4.37 10.25
CA GLU A 34 0.04 5.07 11.50
C GLU A 34 -0.54 6.50 11.50
N ALA A 35 -0.41 7.20 10.37
CA ALA A 35 -0.96 8.55 10.22
C ALA A 35 -2.50 8.55 10.15
N ARG A 36 -3.08 7.53 9.52
CA ARG A 36 -4.49 7.47 9.12
C ARG A 36 -5.11 6.07 9.28
N PRO A 37 -5.22 5.57 10.52
CA PRO A 37 -5.72 4.21 10.78
C PRO A 37 -7.19 4.02 10.37
N THR A 38 -8.00 5.07 10.43
CA THR A 38 -9.41 5.02 9.99
C THR A 38 -9.53 4.93 8.48
N ASP A 39 -8.73 5.68 7.74
CA ASP A 39 -8.73 5.67 6.27
C ASP A 39 -8.19 4.34 5.72
N LEU A 40 -7.20 3.75 6.39
CA LEU A 40 -6.68 2.41 6.08
C LEU A 40 -7.79 1.35 6.06
N SER A 41 -8.79 1.46 6.93
CA SER A 41 -9.89 0.49 7.01
C SER A 41 -10.79 0.50 5.76
N PHE A 42 -10.76 1.59 4.98
CA PHE A 42 -11.50 1.73 3.73
C PHE A 42 -10.63 1.48 2.49
N LEU A 43 -9.32 1.37 2.67
CA LEU A 43 -8.39 1.14 1.59
C LEU A 43 -8.60 -0.25 0.98
N GLN A 44 -8.67 -0.33 -0.34
CA GLN A 44 -8.74 -1.60 -1.08
C GLN A 44 -7.50 -1.83 -1.93
N ALA A 45 -7.28 -3.09 -2.31
CA ALA A 45 -6.23 -3.49 -3.24
C ALA A 45 -6.27 -2.69 -4.55
N ASP A 46 -7.48 -2.48 -5.06
CA ASP A 46 -7.74 -1.81 -6.34
C ASP A 46 -7.43 -0.31 -6.28
N ASP A 47 -7.49 0.30 -5.10
CA ASP A 47 -7.11 1.71 -4.91
C ASP A 47 -5.60 1.90 -5.09
N LEU A 48 -4.80 0.89 -4.71
CA LEU A 48 -3.34 0.91 -4.88
C LEU A 48 -2.93 0.69 -6.33
N SER A 49 -3.61 -0.21 -7.05
CA SER A 49 -3.29 -0.52 -8.46
C SER A 49 -3.89 0.50 -9.45
N GLY A 50 -5.07 1.03 -9.14
CA GLY A 50 -5.80 1.95 -10.01
C GLY A 50 -5.33 3.39 -9.91
N HIS A 51 -4.57 3.76 -8.86
CA HIS A 51 -4.16 5.14 -8.55
C HIS A 51 -5.32 6.16 -8.56
N SER A 52 -6.57 5.68 -8.47
CA SER A 52 -7.76 6.45 -8.82
C SER A 52 -8.60 6.82 -7.61
N ASN A 53 -8.14 6.52 -6.39
CA ASN A 53 -8.88 6.91 -5.20
C ASN A 53 -8.69 8.39 -4.90
N SER A 54 -9.57 9.20 -5.47
CA SER A 54 -9.66 10.65 -5.23
C SER A 54 -9.89 11.04 -3.77
N ALA A 55 -10.25 10.11 -2.88
CA ALA A 55 -10.40 10.39 -1.45
C ALA A 55 -9.04 10.59 -0.75
N PHE A 56 -7.95 10.05 -1.31
CA PHE A 56 -6.62 10.10 -0.71
C PHE A 56 -5.64 11.02 -1.47
N VAL A 57 -6.07 11.60 -2.60
CA VAL A 57 -5.28 12.54 -3.39
C VAL A 57 -4.87 13.75 -2.55
N GLY A 58 -3.57 14.07 -2.53
CA GLY A 58 -3.01 15.18 -1.76
C GLY A 58 -2.63 14.83 -0.31
N ILE A 59 -2.80 13.57 0.12
CA ILE A 59 -2.17 13.07 1.36
C ILE A 59 -0.73 12.68 1.02
N GLU A 60 0.25 13.31 1.67
CA GLU A 60 1.67 13.14 1.36
C GLU A 60 2.11 11.66 1.43
N GLU A 61 1.68 10.94 2.45
CA GLU A 61 1.99 9.52 2.67
C GLU A 61 1.35 8.63 1.59
N TRP A 62 0.15 8.99 1.13
CA TRP A 62 -0.54 8.28 0.06
C TRP A 62 0.12 8.54 -1.30
N ASP A 63 0.40 9.80 -1.63
CA ASP A 63 1.07 10.18 -2.86
C ASP A 63 2.46 9.51 -2.96
N ALA A 64 3.20 9.44 -1.86
CA ALA A 64 4.47 8.72 -1.79
C ALA A 64 4.31 7.21 -2.01
N LEU A 65 3.29 6.59 -1.40
CA LEU A 65 2.98 5.18 -1.58
C LEU A 65 2.61 4.86 -3.03
N VAL A 66 1.69 5.63 -3.62
CA VAL A 66 1.23 5.50 -5.00
C VAL A 66 2.36 5.73 -5.99
N GLN A 67 3.17 6.78 -5.80
CA GLN A 67 4.33 7.05 -6.64
C GLN A 67 5.34 5.89 -6.59
N HIS A 68 5.58 5.34 -5.40
CA HIS A 68 6.43 4.18 -5.24
C HIS A 68 5.82 2.95 -5.91
N TYR A 69 4.52 2.71 -5.72
CA TYR A 69 3.81 1.56 -6.29
C TYR A 69 3.83 1.59 -7.82
N ALA A 70 3.57 2.75 -8.43
CA ALA A 70 3.64 2.99 -9.87
C ALA A 70 5.03 2.76 -10.45
N SER A 71 6.07 3.19 -9.74
CA SER A 71 7.46 3.14 -10.23
C SER A 71 8.16 1.81 -9.93
N CYS A 72 7.69 1.09 -8.90
CA CYS A 72 8.34 -0.11 -8.41
C CYS A 72 7.85 -1.35 -9.17
N LYS A 73 8.70 -1.85 -10.07
CA LYS A 73 8.49 -3.11 -10.83
C LYS A 73 8.39 -4.37 -9.96
N ARG A 74 8.57 -4.25 -8.64
CA ARG A 74 8.37 -5.34 -7.67
C ARG A 74 7.02 -5.26 -6.97
N CYS A 75 6.47 -4.06 -6.80
CA CYS A 75 5.17 -3.83 -6.16
C CYS A 75 4.00 -4.04 -7.12
N ASN A 76 4.23 -3.76 -8.41
CA ASN A 76 3.26 -3.86 -9.50
C ASN A 76 3.55 -5.08 -10.40
N VAL A 77 3.27 -6.29 -9.91
CA VAL A 77 3.46 -7.57 -10.65
C VAL A 77 2.21 -8.45 -10.60
#